data_AF-A0A3M1EVH2-F1
#
_entry.id   AF-A0A3M1EVH2-F1
#
_cell.length_a   1.000
_cell.length_b   1.000
_cell.length_c   1.000
_cell.angle_alpha   90.00
_cell.angle_beta   90.00
_cell.angle_gamma   90.00
#
_symmetry.space_group_name_H-M   'P 1'
#
loop_
_entity.id
_entity.type
_entity.pdbx_description
1 polymer ?
#
loop_
_entity_poly.entity_id
_entity_poly.type
_entity_poly.pdbx_seq_one_letter_code
_entity_poly.pdbx_strand_id
1 'polypeptide(L)' 'MDEGTNTTIQTEVPVGLFLEAQKLVQRGWFQSIDDLVLDALRRFLESHRENLMEEFIWQDVEWGLRSPPSAR' A
#
# COMPACT_ATOMS: atom_id res chain seq x y z
N MET A 1 -11.52 21.39 18.72
CA MET A 1 -12.52 21.15 17.66
C MET A 1 -11.71 20.99 16.39
N ASP A 2 -11.45 19.75 15.96
CA ASP A 2 -10.75 19.50 14.69
C ASP A 2 -11.80 19.51 13.57
N GLU A 3 -11.69 20.49 12.69
CA GLU A 3 -12.50 20.69 11.50
C GLU A 3 -11.97 19.74 10.39
N GLY A 4 -12.87 19.05 9.68
CA GLY A 4 -12.58 17.86 8.87
C GLY A 4 -11.39 17.97 7.90
N THR A 5 -10.40 17.09 8.06
CA THR A 5 -9.18 17.03 7.24
C THR A 5 -9.30 16.06 6.06
N ASN A 6 -10.42 16.09 5.34
CA ASN A 6 -10.53 15.34 4.08
C ASN A 6 -9.90 16.16 2.95
N THR A 7 -9.00 15.53 2.18
CA THR A 7 -8.42 16.11 0.96
C THR A 7 -9.00 15.39 -0.25
N THR A 8 -9.43 16.15 -1.27
CA THR A 8 -9.91 15.57 -2.53
C THR A 8 -8.73 15.27 -3.46
N ILE A 9 -8.68 14.05 -3.99
CA ILE A 9 -7.70 13.63 -5.00
C ILE A 9 -8.43 13.51 -6.34
N GLN A 10 -7.91 14.17 -7.38
CA GLN A 10 -8.38 14.00 -8.76
C GLN A 10 -7.28 13.35 -9.58
N THR A 11 -7.62 12.30 -10.32
CA THR A 11 -6.66 11.58 -11.16
C THR A 11 -7.37 10.93 -12.34
N GLU A 12 -6.66 10.77 -13.45
CA GLU A 12 -7.13 10.02 -14.60
C GLU A 12 -6.82 8.53 -14.40
N VAL A 13 -7.83 7.69 -14.56
CA VAL A 13 -7.70 6.23 -14.46
C VAL A 13 -8.07 5.58 -15.79
N PRO A 14 -7.33 4.53 -16.22
CA PRO A 14 -7.69 3.78 -17.41
C PRO A 14 -9.13 3.26 -17.34
N VAL A 15 -9.88 3.39 -18.43
CA VAL A 15 -11.29 2.98 -18.50
C VAL A 15 -11.49 1.52 -18.10
N GLY A 16 -10.58 0.64 -18.53
CA GLY A 16 -10.63 -0.78 -18.16
C GLY A 16 -10.57 -1.01 -16.65
N LEU A 17 -9.69 -0.30 -15.96
CA LEU A 17 -9.53 -0.40 -14.51
C LEU A 17 -10.79 0.12 -13.78
N PHE A 18 -11.35 1.24 -14.24
CA PHE A 18 -12.60 1.75 -13.69
C PHE A 18 -13.78 0.79 -13.88
N LEU A 19 -13.88 0.12 -15.03
CA LEU A 19 -14.90 -0.89 -15.30
C LEU A 19 -14.77 -2.11 -14.37
N GLU A 20 -13.55 -2.50 -14.01
CA GLU A 20 -13.32 -3.57 -13.02
C GLU A 20 -13.76 -3.14 -11.62
N ALA A 21 -13.41 -1.93 -11.19
CA ALA A 21 -13.87 -1.37 -9.91
C ALA A 21 -15.41 -1.32 -9.85
N GLN A 22 -16.07 -0.90 -10.93
CA GLN A 22 -17.54 -0.90 -11.01
C GLN A 22 -18.16 -2.28 -10.86
N LYS A 23 -17.55 -3.33 -11.44
CA LYS A 23 -18.05 -4.71 -11.27
C LYS A 23 -18.02 -5.14 -9.80
N LEU A 24 -17.02 -4.71 -9.04
CA LEU A 24 -16.92 -5.04 -7.60
C LEU A 24 -18.02 -4.36 -6.78
N VAL A 25 -18.32 -3.10 -7.09
CA VAL A 25 -19.44 -2.37 -6.47
C VAL A 25 -20.78 -2.99 -6.86
N GLN A 26 -21.00 -3.29 -8.14
CA GLN A 26 -22.25 -3.91 -8.62
C GLN A 26 -22.52 -5.28 -8.00
N ARG A 27 -21.46 -6.03 -7.68
CA ARG A 27 -21.55 -7.32 -7.00
C ARG A 27 -21.72 -7.19 -5.48
N GLY A 28 -21.75 -5.98 -4.93
CA GLY A 28 -21.95 -5.71 -3.50
C GLY A 28 -20.72 -5.91 -2.63
N TRP A 29 -19.52 -6.06 -3.21
CA TRP A 29 -18.29 -6.18 -2.42
C TRP A 29 -17.89 -4.84 -1.77
N PHE A 30 -18.26 -3.73 -2.39
CA PHE A 30 -18.07 -2.38 -1.89
C PHE A 30 -19.35 -1.57 -2.07
N GLN A 31 -19.59 -0.62 -1.16
CA GLN A 31 -20.78 0.24 -1.20
C GLN A 31 -20.69 1.29 -2.30
N SER A 32 -19.48 1.79 -2.61
CA SER A 32 -19.23 2.77 -3.65
C SER A 32 -17.81 2.65 -4.22
N ILE A 33 -17.55 3.37 -5.32
CA ILE A 33 -16.19 3.48 -5.88
C ILE A 33 -15.26 4.19 -4.90
N ASP A 34 -15.75 5.21 -4.20
CA ASP A 34 -14.97 5.97 -3.23
C ASP A 34 -14.49 5.06 -2.09
N ASP A 35 -15.37 4.19 -1.57
CA ASP A 35 -15.00 3.22 -0.53
C ASP A 35 -13.94 2.24 -1.03
N LEU A 36 -14.07 1.77 -2.27
CA LEU A 36 -13.10 0.87 -2.90
C LEU A 36 -11.73 1.56 -3.04
N VAL A 37 -11.70 2.80 -3.55
CA VAL A 37 -10.46 3.55 -3.75
C VAL A 37 -9.79 3.86 -2.41
N LEU A 38 -10.56 4.26 -1.39
CA LEU A 38 -10.04 4.53 -0.05
C LEU A 38 -9.50 3.25 0.62
N ASP A 39 -10.20 2.13 0.50
CA ASP A 39 -9.74 0.84 1.04
C ASP A 39 -8.48 0.35 0.32
N ALA A 40 -8.44 0.44 -1.02
CA ALA A 40 -7.28 0.06 -1.81
C ALA A 40 -6.05 0.92 -1.47
N LEU A 41 -6.22 2.25 -1.36
CA LEU A 41 -5.14 3.16 -1.00
C LEU A 41 -4.63 2.87 0.42
N ARG A 42 -5.53 2.63 1.38
CA ARG A 42 -5.15 2.26 2.75
C ARG A 42 -4.36 0.96 2.76
N ARG A 43 -4.87 -0.11 2.14
CA ARG A 43 -4.18 -1.42 2.08
C ARG A 43 -2.83 -1.34 1.38
N PHE A 44 -2.73 -0.54 0.32
CA PHE A 44 -1.48 -0.31 -0.36
C PHE A 44 -0.47 0.34 0.59
N LEU A 45 -0.83 1.44 1.24
CA LEU A 45 0.05 2.11 2.20
C LEU A 45 0.38 1.20 3.38
N GLU A 46 -0.57 0.45 3.91
CA GLU A 46 -0.34 -0.49 5.02
C GLU A 46 0.65 -1.60 4.66
N SER A 47 0.55 -2.15 3.43
CA SER A 47 1.46 -3.19 2.93
C SER A 47 2.83 -2.66 2.49
N HIS A 48 2.93 -1.36 2.19
CA HIS A 48 4.16 -0.69 1.75
C HIS A 48 4.66 0.34 2.79
N ARG A 49 4.31 0.19 4.07
CA ARG A 49 4.91 0.96 5.18
C ARG A 49 6.36 0.51 5.35
N GLU A 50 7.22 1.03 4.49
CA GLU A 50 8.66 0.77 4.36
C GLU A 50 9.52 1.24 5.56
N ASN A 51 8.94 1.60 6.71
CA ASN A 51 9.73 1.59 7.95
C ASN A 51 10.11 0.17 8.41
N LEU A 52 9.61 -0.88 7.75
CA LEU A 52 10.07 -2.25 7.98
C LEU A 52 10.93 -2.82 6.83
N MET A 53 10.87 -2.29 5.60
CA MET A 53 11.74 -2.78 4.52
C MET A 53 13.16 -2.20 4.60
N GLU A 54 13.34 -0.98 5.11
CA GLU A 54 14.69 -0.45 5.37
C GLU A 54 15.42 -1.23 6.48
N GLU A 55 14.74 -1.59 7.58
CA GLU A 55 15.36 -2.36 8.68
C GLU A 55 15.81 -3.77 8.24
N PHE A 56 15.04 -4.45 7.38
CA PHE A 56 15.43 -5.77 6.87
C PHE A 56 16.62 -5.71 5.91
N ILE A 57 16.74 -4.67 5.07
CA ILE A 57 17.91 -4.45 4.22
C ILE A 57 19.16 -4.19 5.08
N TRP A 58 19.04 -3.38 6.14
CA TRP A 58 20.15 -3.10 7.05
C TRP A 58 20.57 -4.33 7.87
N GLN A 59 19.62 -5.16 8.34
CA GLN A 59 19.92 -6.41 9.06
C GLN A 59 20.68 -7.42 8.19
N ASP A 60 20.33 -7.57 6.91
CA ASP A 60 21.04 -8.47 5.98
C ASP A 60 22.46 -7.97 5.68
N VAL A 61 22.66 -6.65 5.54
CA VAL A 61 23.99 -6.05 5.38
C VAL A 61 24.84 -6.23 6.64
N GLU A 62 24.26 -6.05 7.82
CA GLU A 62 24.96 -6.23 9.10
C GLU A 62 25.31 -7.71 9.36
N TRP A 63 24.47 -8.65 8.94
CA TRP A 63 24.76 -10.08 8.97
C TRP A 63 25.96 -10.46 8.07
N GLY A 64 26.07 -9.82 6.89
CA GLY A 64 27.21 -9.97 5.99
C GLY A 64 28.52 -9.39 6.54
N LEU A 65 28.43 -8.33 7.35
CA LEU A 65 29.59 -7.68 7.97
C LEU A 65 30.02 -8.33 9.30
N ARG A 66 29.11 -9.01 10.01
CA ARG A 66 29.40 -9.71 11.29
C ARG A 66 29.72 -11.19 11.16
N SER A 67 29.50 -11.81 10.00
CA SER A 67 29.92 -13.19 9.77
C SER A 67 31.45 -13.29 9.85
N PRO A 68 32.04 -14.06 10.81
CA PRO A 68 33.47 -14.29 10.80
C PRO A 68 33.85 -15.06 9.53
N PRO A 69 35.03 -14.80 8.92
CA PRO A 69 35.45 -15.53 7.73
C PRO A 69 35.40 -17.02 8.07
N SER A 70 34.68 -17.78 7.27
CA SER A 70 34.49 -19.22 7.44
C SER A 70 35.80 -19.85 7.87
N ALA A 71 35.74 -20.58 8.99
CA ALA A 71 36.81 -21.41 9.49
C ALA A 71 37.45 -22.17 8.32
N ARG A 72 38.69 -21.80 7.99
CA ARG A 72 39.60 -22.63 7.21
C ARG A 72 40.24 -23.64 8.14
#